data_AF-A0A813D812-F1
#
_entry.id   AF-A0A813D812-F1
#
_cell.length_a   1.000
_cell.length_b   1.000
_cell.length_c   1.000
_cell.angle_alpha   90.00
_cell.angle_beta   90.00
_cell.angle_gamma   90.00
#
_symmetry.space_group_name_H-M   'P 1'
#
loop_
_entity.id
_entity.type
_entity.pdbx_description
1 polymer ?
#
loop_
_entity_poly.entity_id
_entity_poly.type
_entity_poly.pdbx_seq_one_letter_code
_entity_poly.pdbx_strand_id
1 'polypeptide(L)'
;GELWSALRGQRTNWAVVRRMARSLMDPDYTLSDFNQDLSAFPELSLYLRDSPQGSATNTSSSRTVGDEYQRTVGAFFAVYWLMRIDHDGRDGFTFGVDNRWVPLKATLSKDAAASAVGAAEVPQDAHQRLFSIDRRMTFVKDARWDFFRRLLFD
;
A
#
# COMPACT_ATOMS: atom_id res chain seq x y z
N GLY A 1 5.08 -25.67 -17.37
CA GLY A 1 4.39 -24.77 -16.43
C GLY A 1 4.58 -23.35 -16.90
N GLU A 2 3.51 -22.70 -17.35
CA GLU A 2 3.55 -21.39 -18.03
C GLU A 2 4.18 -20.27 -17.18
N LEU A 3 4.01 -20.31 -15.85
CA LEU A 3 4.61 -19.37 -14.90
C LEU A 3 6.14 -19.35 -14.92
N TRP A 4 6.78 -20.53 -14.96
CA TRP A 4 8.24 -20.65 -15.04
C TRP A 4 8.81 -20.13 -16.37
N SER A 5 8.02 -20.21 -17.44
CA SER A 5 8.38 -19.61 -18.73
C SER A 5 8.26 -18.08 -18.68
N ALA A 6 7.26 -17.57 -17.96
CA ALA A 6 6.96 -16.16 -17.83
C ALA A 6 8.01 -15.37 -17.01
N LEU A 7 8.69 -16.04 -16.05
CA LEU A 7 9.83 -15.50 -15.32
C LEU A 7 11.19 -15.85 -15.95
N ARG A 8 11.22 -16.68 -17.01
CA ARG A 8 12.48 -17.11 -17.60
C ARG A 8 13.23 -15.92 -18.17
N GLY A 9 14.44 -15.67 -17.64
CA GLY A 9 15.28 -14.54 -18.05
C GLY A 9 14.94 -13.22 -17.36
N GLN A 10 13.84 -13.15 -16.61
CA GLN A 10 13.56 -12.02 -15.73
C GLN A 10 14.30 -12.23 -14.41
N ARG A 11 14.90 -11.16 -13.89
CA ARG A 11 15.62 -11.18 -12.61
C ARG A 11 15.26 -9.94 -11.81
N THR A 12 15.16 -10.11 -10.50
CA THR A 12 15.03 -8.99 -9.58
C THR A 12 16.13 -7.98 -9.84
N ASN A 13 15.75 -6.72 -10.03
CA ASN A 13 16.72 -5.64 -10.20
C ASN A 13 17.26 -5.23 -8.83
N TRP A 14 18.26 -5.98 -8.35
CA TRP A 14 18.86 -5.77 -7.03
C TRP A 14 19.51 -4.39 -6.84
N ALA A 15 19.88 -3.70 -7.91
CA ALA A 15 20.39 -2.34 -7.82
C ALA A 15 19.27 -1.37 -7.39
N VAL A 16 18.08 -1.50 -8.00
CA VAL A 16 16.89 -0.71 -7.61
C VAL A 16 16.45 -1.09 -6.20
N VAL A 17 16.37 -2.38 -5.86
CA VAL A 17 15.99 -2.81 -4.50
C VAL A 17 16.92 -2.23 -3.43
N ARG A 18 18.23 -2.21 -3.68
CA ARG A 18 19.22 -1.61 -2.77
C ARG A 18 19.07 -0.09 -2.67
N ARG A 19 18.78 0.60 -3.78
CA ARG A 19 18.48 2.04 -3.77
C ARG A 19 17.22 2.31 -2.95
N MET A 20 16.13 1.64 -3.28
CA MET A 20 14.86 1.72 -2.58
C MET A 20 15.04 1.58 -1.06
N ALA A 21 15.71 0.51 -0.61
CA ALA A 21 15.95 0.27 0.82
C ALA A 21 16.74 1.40 1.51
N ARG A 22 17.72 2.01 0.82
CA ARG A 22 18.50 3.15 1.35
C ARG A 22 17.70 4.45 1.38
N SER A 23 16.80 4.62 0.42
CA SER A 23 16.00 5.84 0.26
C SER A 23 14.71 5.84 1.08
N LEU A 24 14.32 4.74 1.73
CA LEU A 24 13.06 4.67 2.50
C LEU A 24 12.90 5.79 3.54
N MET A 25 13.99 6.19 4.20
CA MET A 25 13.99 7.24 5.21
C MET A 25 14.26 8.64 4.64
N ASP A 26 14.54 8.76 3.34
CA ASP A 26 14.81 10.02 2.68
C ASP A 26 13.49 10.81 2.53
N PRO A 27 13.38 12.04 3.07
CA PRO A 27 12.17 12.85 2.95
C PRO A 27 11.74 13.12 1.50
N ASP A 28 12.71 13.20 0.57
CA ASP A 28 12.45 13.48 -0.85
C ASP A 28 12.05 12.22 -1.63
N TYR A 29 12.21 11.03 -1.03
CA TYR A 29 11.74 9.78 -1.61
C TYR A 29 10.27 9.57 -1.30
N THR A 30 9.43 9.62 -2.34
CA THR A 30 7.98 9.63 -2.20
C THR A 30 7.36 8.24 -2.33
N LEU A 31 6.08 8.09 -1.93
CA LEU A 31 5.35 6.84 -2.16
C LEU A 31 5.22 6.54 -3.66
N SER A 32 5.15 7.56 -4.52
CA SER A 32 5.11 7.38 -5.98
C SER A 32 6.40 6.74 -6.49
N ASP A 33 7.56 7.21 -6.00
CA ASP A 33 8.87 6.62 -6.34
C ASP A 33 8.94 5.17 -5.86
N PHE A 34 8.49 4.91 -4.63
CA PHE A 34 8.42 3.56 -4.09
C PHE A 34 7.54 2.62 -4.91
N ASN A 35 6.35 3.08 -5.31
CA ASN A 35 5.44 2.31 -6.15
C ASN A 35 6.06 2.00 -7.52
N GLN A 36 6.79 2.95 -8.12
CA GLN A 36 7.52 2.70 -9.37
C GLN A 36 8.65 1.68 -9.16
N ASP A 37 9.38 1.76 -8.05
CA ASP A 37 10.49 0.88 -7.73
C ASP A 37 10.07 -0.57 -7.43
N LEU A 38 8.80 -0.82 -7.08
CA LEU A 38 8.25 -2.18 -6.97
C LEU A 38 8.35 -2.96 -8.29
N SER A 39 8.45 -2.30 -9.44
CA SER A 39 8.74 -2.94 -10.73
C SER A 39 10.08 -3.70 -10.77
N ALA A 40 10.97 -3.46 -9.79
CA ALA A 40 12.19 -4.23 -9.61
C ALA A 40 11.96 -5.71 -9.29
N PHE A 41 10.75 -6.09 -8.83
CA PHE A 41 10.34 -7.45 -8.56
C PHE A 41 9.48 -8.00 -9.70
N PRO A 42 10.07 -8.70 -10.69
CA PRO A 42 9.32 -9.26 -11.81
C PRO A 42 8.26 -10.28 -11.35
N GLU A 43 8.43 -10.87 -10.16
CA GLU A 43 7.47 -11.78 -9.53
C GLU A 43 6.11 -11.13 -9.31
N LEU A 44 6.03 -9.81 -9.07
CA LEU A 44 4.77 -9.11 -8.90
C LEU A 44 3.90 -9.15 -10.16
N SER A 45 4.53 -9.18 -11.35
CA SER A 45 3.82 -9.26 -12.63
C SER A 45 3.15 -10.62 -12.86
N LEU A 46 3.55 -11.66 -12.11
CA LEU A 46 2.91 -12.97 -12.21
C LEU A 46 1.48 -12.94 -11.70
N TYR A 47 1.19 -12.12 -10.69
CA TYR A 47 -0.16 -11.99 -10.16
C TYR A 47 -1.08 -11.16 -11.06
N LEU A 48 -0.52 -10.40 -11.99
CA LEU A 48 -1.25 -9.59 -12.96
C LEU A 48 -1.55 -10.34 -14.26
N ARG A 49 -0.99 -11.53 -14.43
CA ARG A 49 -1.28 -12.40 -15.57
C ARG A 49 -2.54 -13.18 -15.27
N ASP A 50 -3.65 -12.74 -15.84
CA ASP A 50 -4.87 -13.54 -15.90
C ASP A 50 -4.57 -14.89 -16.57
N SER A 51 -5.07 -15.97 -15.98
CA SER A 51 -5.22 -17.21 -16.72
C SER A 51 -6.22 -16.97 -17.85
N PRO A 52 -5.89 -17.26 -19.11
CA PRO A 52 -6.83 -17.10 -20.20
C PRO A 52 -8.04 -18.00 -19.91
N GLN A 53 -9.24 -17.40 -19.94
CA GLN A 53 -10.56 -18.02 -19.73
C GLN A 53 -10.99 -18.15 -18.27
N GLY A 54 -11.53 -17.07 -17.68
CA GLY A 54 -12.72 -17.05 -16.80
C GLY A 54 -12.81 -18.03 -15.61
N SER A 55 -11.76 -18.78 -15.36
CA SER A 55 -11.61 -19.75 -14.32
C SER A 55 -10.83 -19.02 -13.28
N ALA A 56 -11.52 -18.67 -12.19
CA ALA A 56 -10.85 -18.37 -10.95
C ALA A 56 -9.89 -19.53 -10.70
N THR A 57 -8.62 -19.37 -11.05
CA THR A 57 -7.55 -20.24 -10.57
C THR A 57 -7.52 -19.98 -9.08
N ASN A 58 -8.37 -20.73 -8.37
CA ASN A 58 -8.37 -20.84 -6.94
C ASN A 58 -6.94 -21.21 -6.61
N THR A 59 -6.19 -20.25 -6.09
CA THR A 59 -4.98 -20.60 -5.38
C THR A 59 -5.40 -21.50 -4.22
N SER A 60 -4.49 -22.27 -3.63
CA SER A 60 -4.81 -23.18 -2.53
C SER A 60 -5.53 -22.51 -1.33
N SER A 61 -5.62 -21.17 -1.34
CA SER A 61 -6.30 -20.34 -0.35
C SER A 61 -7.74 -19.91 -0.69
N SER A 62 -8.35 -20.40 -1.80
CA SER A 62 -9.70 -20.00 -2.26
C SER A 62 -9.84 -18.49 -2.58
N ARG A 63 -8.74 -17.82 -2.89
CA ARG A 63 -8.69 -16.39 -3.22
C ARG A 63 -8.33 -16.19 -4.69
N THR A 64 -8.76 -15.07 -5.25
CA THR A 64 -8.38 -14.72 -6.63
C THR A 64 -6.91 -14.29 -6.66
N VAL A 65 -6.25 -14.45 -7.80
CA VAL A 65 -4.87 -14.01 -8.00
C VAL A 65 -4.75 -12.49 -7.81
N GLY A 66 -5.79 -11.74 -8.19
CA GLY A 66 -5.88 -10.30 -7.94
C GLY A 66 -5.88 -9.94 -6.43
N ASP A 67 -6.57 -10.73 -5.60
CA ASP A 67 -6.56 -10.53 -4.15
C ASP A 67 -5.15 -10.76 -3.57
N GLU A 68 -4.41 -11.74 -4.10
CA GLU A 68 -3.02 -12.00 -3.70
C GLU A 68 -2.08 -10.88 -4.12
N TYR A 69 -2.25 -10.32 -5.32
CA TYR A 69 -1.52 -9.13 -5.75
C TYR A 69 -1.75 -7.96 -4.79
N GLN A 70 -3.01 -7.62 -4.52
CA GLN A 70 -3.37 -6.50 -3.65
C GLN A 70 -2.83 -6.68 -2.22
N ARG A 71 -2.88 -7.90 -1.67
CA ARG A 71 -2.30 -8.19 -0.35
C ARG A 71 -0.78 -8.04 -0.34
N THR A 72 -0.12 -8.47 -1.41
CA THR A 72 1.34 -8.41 -1.52
C THR A 72 1.82 -6.96 -1.66
N VAL A 73 1.21 -6.19 -2.57
CA VAL A 73 1.50 -4.76 -2.72
C VAL A 73 1.12 -3.98 -1.47
N GLY A 74 -0.01 -4.31 -0.84
CA GLY A 74 -0.43 -3.73 0.44
C GLY A 74 0.59 -3.97 1.55
N ALA A 75 1.23 -5.15 1.59
CA ALA A 75 2.31 -5.43 2.53
C ALA A 75 3.55 -4.57 2.26
N PHE A 76 3.93 -4.35 0.99
CA PHE A 76 5.02 -3.44 0.65
C PHE A 76 4.73 -2.00 1.10
N PHE A 77 3.51 -1.49 0.88
CA PHE A 77 3.11 -0.16 1.34
C PHE A 77 3.07 -0.07 2.87
N ALA A 78 2.62 -1.13 3.56
CA ALA A 78 2.69 -1.19 5.01
C ALA A 78 4.13 -1.06 5.52
N VAL A 79 5.08 -1.78 4.91
CA VAL A 79 6.51 -1.68 5.25
C VAL A 79 7.03 -0.27 4.98
N TYR A 80 6.74 0.31 3.82
CA TYR A 80 7.13 1.68 3.48
C TYR A 80 6.70 2.69 4.56
N TRP A 81 5.43 2.63 4.97
CA TRP A 81 4.90 3.55 5.98
C TRP A 81 5.43 3.29 7.38
N LEU A 82 5.59 2.02 7.75
CA LEU A 82 6.12 1.65 9.05
C LEU A 82 7.58 2.08 9.21
N MET A 83 8.39 2.00 8.14
CA MET A 83 9.75 2.55 8.16
C MET A 83 9.72 4.07 8.34
N ARG A 84 8.74 4.77 7.74
CA ARG A 84 8.61 6.24 7.83
C ARG A 84 7.77 6.72 9.01
N ILE A 85 7.65 5.92 10.08
CA ILE A 85 6.77 6.19 11.22
C ILE A 85 7.05 7.52 11.94
N ASP A 86 8.26 8.05 11.88
CA ASP A 86 8.63 9.34 12.50
C ASP A 86 8.50 10.53 11.55
N HIS A 87 8.10 10.29 10.29
CA HIS A 87 7.85 11.29 9.28
C HIS A 87 6.35 11.35 8.95
N ASP A 88 6.00 10.89 7.76
CA ASP A 88 4.65 10.88 7.19
C ASP A 88 3.95 9.51 7.31
N GLY A 89 4.66 8.50 7.85
CA GLY A 89 4.22 7.12 7.91
C GLY A 89 2.97 6.88 8.74
N ARG A 90 2.80 7.55 9.88
CA ARG A 90 1.59 7.37 10.73
C ARG A 90 0.33 7.80 10.00
N ASP A 91 0.39 8.95 9.33
CA ASP A 91 -0.72 9.51 8.56
C ASP A 91 -0.98 8.66 7.30
N GLY A 92 0.07 8.35 6.53
CA GLY A 92 -0.04 7.52 5.33
C GLY A 92 -0.59 6.11 5.62
N PHE A 93 -0.12 5.47 6.70
CA PHE A 93 -0.60 4.16 7.13
C PHE A 93 -2.08 4.19 7.56
N THR A 94 -2.51 5.27 8.21
CA THR A 94 -3.85 5.33 8.82
C THR A 94 -4.92 5.85 7.87
N PHE A 95 -4.58 6.88 7.09
CA PHE A 95 -5.55 7.61 6.26
C PHE A 95 -5.37 7.34 4.77
N GLY A 96 -4.23 6.81 4.35
CA GLY A 96 -3.88 6.64 2.94
C GLY A 96 -3.35 7.92 2.31
N VAL A 97 -3.47 8.02 0.99
CA VAL A 97 -2.95 9.14 0.19
C VAL A 97 -4.03 9.76 -0.70
N ASP A 98 -3.78 10.97 -1.18
CA ASP A 98 -4.55 11.61 -2.24
C ASP A 98 -4.14 11.12 -3.66
N ASN A 99 -4.77 11.65 -4.70
CA ASN A 99 -4.47 11.31 -6.10
C ASN A 99 -3.05 11.74 -6.55
N ARG A 100 -2.34 12.53 -5.73
CA ARG A 100 -0.95 12.94 -5.96
C ARG A 100 0.03 12.13 -5.11
N TRP A 101 -0.44 11.03 -4.52
CA TRP A 101 0.34 10.14 -3.66
C TRP A 101 0.86 10.82 -2.39
N VAL A 102 0.22 11.91 -1.95
CA VAL A 102 0.57 12.61 -0.72
C VAL A 102 -0.27 12.08 0.45
N PRO A 103 0.34 11.77 1.61
CA PRO A 103 -0.37 11.35 2.82
C PRO A 103 -1.48 12.29 3.25
N LEU A 104 -2.67 11.72 3.48
CA LEU A 104 -3.79 12.44 4.03
C LEU A 104 -3.57 12.65 5.54
N LYS A 105 -3.66 13.91 5.97
CA LYS A 105 -3.56 14.25 7.39
C LYS A 105 -4.90 14.03 8.11
N ALA A 106 -4.82 13.81 9.42
CA ALA A 106 -5.98 13.68 10.29
C ALA A 106 -6.97 14.88 10.21
N THR A 107 -6.48 16.09 9.94
CA THR A 107 -7.31 17.30 9.78
C THR A 107 -8.14 17.27 8.50
N LEU A 108 -7.48 17.05 7.35
CA LEU A 108 -8.13 16.94 6.04
C LEU A 108 -9.13 15.78 5.99
N SER A 109 -8.83 14.71 6.73
CA SER A 109 -9.71 13.56 6.90
C SER A 109 -11.03 13.90 7.60
N LYS A 110 -11.01 14.80 8.59
CA LYS A 110 -12.23 15.30 9.25
C LYS A 110 -13.02 16.23 8.36
N ASP A 111 -12.35 17.13 7.65
CA ASP A 111 -13.01 18.10 6.76
C ASP A 111 -13.66 17.41 5.55
N ALA A 112 -13.00 16.39 5.01
CA ALA A 112 -13.57 15.53 3.96
C ALA A 112 -14.77 14.72 4.47
N ALA A 113 -14.72 14.23 5.71
CA ALA A 113 -15.85 13.53 6.33
C ALA A 113 -17.02 14.48 6.65
N ALA A 114 -16.75 15.69 7.15
CA ALA A 114 -17.77 16.70 7.42
C ALA A 114 -18.43 17.21 6.13
N SER A 115 -17.67 17.34 5.03
CA SER A 115 -18.20 17.71 3.71
C SER A 115 -19.06 16.60 3.09
N ALA A 116 -18.79 15.33 3.40
CA ALA A 116 -19.58 14.19 2.95
C ALA A 116 -20.93 14.05 3.68
N VAL A 117 -21.11 14.70 4.84
CA VAL A 117 -22.36 14.63 5.64
C VAL A 117 -23.39 15.68 5.18
N GLY A 118 -23.03 16.61 4.28
CA GLY A 118 -23.92 17.66 3.76
C GLY A 118 -24.22 17.63 2.26
N ALA A 119 -23.60 16.73 1.49
CA ALA A 119 -23.82 16.61 0.05
C ALA A 119 -24.59 15.32 -0.27
N ALA A 120 -25.80 15.46 -0.79
CA ALA A 120 -26.40 14.42 -1.60
C ALA A 120 -25.43 14.11 -2.76
N GLU A 121 -25.14 12.82 -2.97
CA GLU A 121 -24.09 12.27 -3.82
C GLU A 121 -22.69 12.24 -3.18
N VAL A 122 -22.49 11.22 -2.35
CA VAL A 122 -21.17 10.68 -2.02
C VAL A 122 -20.50 10.27 -3.34
N PRO A 123 -19.31 10.82 -3.70
CA PRO A 123 -18.52 10.28 -4.80
C PRO A 123 -18.33 8.79 -4.55
N GLN A 124 -18.65 7.95 -5.53
CA GLN A 124 -18.65 6.47 -5.40
C GLN A 124 -17.32 5.91 -4.86
N ASP A 125 -16.27 6.70 -4.89
CA ASP A 125 -14.91 6.47 -4.45
C ASP A 125 -14.73 6.48 -2.92
N ALA A 126 -15.61 7.16 -2.16
CA ALA A 126 -15.51 7.26 -0.71
C ALA A 126 -15.91 5.97 0.03
N HIS A 127 -16.69 5.11 -0.63
CA HIS A 127 -17.17 3.84 -0.08
C HIS A 127 -16.10 2.74 0.03
N GLN A 128 -14.89 2.95 -0.52
CA GLN A 128 -13.79 1.97 -0.42
C GLN A 128 -12.87 2.19 0.78
N ARG A 129 -13.18 3.13 1.68
CA ARG A 129 -12.45 3.26 2.94
C ARG A 129 -12.94 2.20 3.92
N LEU A 130 -12.24 1.06 3.98
CA LEU A 130 -12.52 -0.15 4.79
C LEU A 130 -12.91 0.09 6.27
N PHE A 131 -12.65 1.28 6.82
CA PHE A 131 -12.96 1.66 8.21
C PHE A 131 -13.46 3.10 8.27
N SER A 132 -14.41 3.37 9.17
CA SER A 132 -14.91 4.73 9.43
C SER A 132 -13.80 5.67 9.87
N ILE A 133 -14.00 6.96 9.61
CA ILE A 133 -13.02 7.98 9.97
C ILE A 133 -12.73 8.00 11.47
N ASP A 134 -13.75 7.79 12.31
CA ASP A 134 -13.59 7.75 13.76
C ASP A 134 -12.69 6.59 14.19
N ARG A 135 -12.86 5.40 13.61
CA ARG A 135 -11.99 4.24 13.92
C ARG A 135 -10.53 4.51 13.54
N ARG A 136 -10.30 5.18 12.41
CA ARG A 136 -8.95 5.59 11.98
C ARG A 136 -8.35 6.64 12.91
N MET A 137 -9.16 7.61 13.34
CA MET A 137 -8.75 8.63 14.30
C MET A 137 -8.45 8.05 15.69
N THR A 138 -9.21 7.04 16.13
CA THR A 138 -8.91 6.28 17.36
C THR A 138 -7.61 5.53 17.18
N PHE A 139 -7.44 4.81 16.07
CA PHE A 139 -6.20 4.07 15.79
C PHE A 139 -4.97 4.99 15.78
N VAL A 140 -5.01 6.13 15.08
CA VAL A 140 -3.82 7.01 15.02
C VAL A 140 -3.41 7.55 16.38
N LYS A 141 -4.36 7.74 17.30
CA LYS A 141 -4.11 8.25 18.64
C LYS A 141 -3.66 7.17 19.61
N ASP A 142 -4.31 6.01 19.55
CA ASP A 142 -4.19 4.96 20.57
C ASP A 142 -3.21 3.86 20.15
N ALA A 143 -2.80 3.82 18.88
CA ALA A 143 -1.80 2.87 18.42
C ALA A 143 -0.47 3.08 19.15
N ARG A 144 0.16 1.96 19.51
CA ARG A 144 1.48 1.94 20.16
C ARG A 144 2.59 2.18 19.13
N TRP A 145 2.67 3.39 18.60
CA TRP A 145 3.66 3.76 17.57
C TRP A 145 5.10 3.50 18.01
N ASP A 146 5.41 3.73 19.28
CA ASP A 146 6.74 3.43 19.84
C ASP A 146 7.08 1.93 19.77
N PHE A 147 6.08 1.05 19.88
CA PHE A 147 6.31 -0.38 19.73
C PHE A 147 6.71 -0.74 18.29
N PHE A 148 6.03 -0.18 17.29
CA PHE A 148 6.40 -0.37 15.89
C PHE A 148 7.79 0.21 15.59
N ARG A 149 8.10 1.38 16.14
CA ARG A 149 9.42 1.98 16.01
C ARG A 149 10.52 1.06 16.56
N ARG A 150 10.36 0.54 17.78
CA ARG A 150 11.32 -0.40 18.36
C ARG A 150 11.46 -1.66 17.52
N LEU A 151 10.35 -2.23 17.06
CA LEU A 151 10.37 -3.46 16.25
C LEU A 151 11.17 -3.32 14.94
N LEU A 152 11.25 -2.11 14.37
CA LEU A 152 11.86 -1.88 13.05
C LEU A 152 13.30 -1.39 13.13
N PHE A 153 13.68 -0.78 14.24
CA PHE A 153 14.95 -0.06 14.38
C PHE A 153 15.83 -0.54 15.55
N ASP A 154 15.30 -1.35 16.47
CA ASP A 154 16.06 -2.06 17.53
C ASP A 154 16.20 -3.54 17.18
#